data_AF-A0A259HUC6-F1
#
_entry.id   AF-A0A259HUC6-F1
#
_cell.length_a   1.000
_cell.length_b   1.000
_cell.length_c   1.000
_cell.angle_alpha   90.00
_cell.angle_beta   90.00
_cell.angle_gamma   90.00
#
_symmetry.space_group_name_H-M   'P 1'
#
loop_
_entity.id
_entity.type
_entity.pdbx_description
1 polymer ?
#
loop_
_entity_poly.entity_id
_entity_poly.type
_entity_poly.pdbx_seq_one_letter_code
_entity_poly.pdbx_strand_id
1 'polypeptide(L)'
;MSNCLFCYQPLNKNEQDFHASCSKKIFGQPTAPVLPYSEADLEPLAKELLQSQTAVTGVQAKLSLHITSNHKTDIAPRFTIVGLWGGYILKPPTALYRQLPEVEDLTMHLAELAKIKTAPHSLIRLQSGNLAYITRRIDRIKKGKLAMEDMCQITERLTEDKYQGSYEQIGKAIQKHSVNPGLDLVNFFELVLFSFLTGNADMHL
;
A
#
# COMPACT_ATOMS: atom_id res chain seq x y z
N MET A 1 13.69 -11.20 -20.69
CA MET A 1 12.73 -11.91 -19.82
C MET A 1 12.11 -10.89 -18.91
N SER A 2 10.80 -10.92 -18.72
CA SER A 2 10.12 -10.04 -17.76
C SER A 2 10.38 -10.52 -16.33
N ASN A 3 10.44 -9.60 -15.37
CA ASN A 3 10.59 -9.90 -13.95
C ASN A 3 9.22 -9.91 -13.26
N CYS A 4 9.10 -10.69 -12.19
CA CYS A 4 7.90 -10.73 -11.37
C CYS A 4 7.68 -9.38 -10.67
N LEU A 5 6.45 -8.85 -10.74
CA LEU A 5 6.05 -7.57 -10.15
C LEU A 5 6.00 -7.55 -8.61
N PHE A 6 6.24 -8.70 -7.97
CA PHE A 6 6.24 -8.86 -6.51
C PHE A 6 7.63 -9.15 -5.92
N CYS A 7 8.51 -9.88 -6.61
CA CYS A 7 9.81 -10.29 -6.05
C CYS A 7 11.01 -9.89 -6.91
N TYR A 8 10.76 -9.27 -8.06
CA TYR A 8 11.74 -8.82 -9.05
C TYR A 8 12.63 -9.92 -9.66
N GLN A 9 12.39 -11.19 -9.34
CA GLN A 9 13.09 -12.31 -9.98
C GLN A 9 12.53 -12.60 -11.38
N PRO A 10 13.35 -13.14 -12.30
CA PRO A 10 12.90 -13.52 -13.63
C PRO A 10 11.70 -14.48 -13.61
N LEU A 11 10.75 -14.25 -14.51
CA LEU A 11 9.58 -15.13 -14.68
C LEU A 11 9.91 -16.37 -15.50
N ASN A 12 9.18 -17.46 -15.24
CA ASN A 12 9.22 -18.66 -16.07
C ASN A 12 8.51 -18.42 -17.40
N LYS A 13 8.76 -19.26 -18.42
CA LYS A 13 8.23 -19.09 -19.79
C LYS A 13 6.70 -18.94 -19.89
N ASN A 14 5.95 -19.48 -18.92
CA ASN A 14 4.49 -19.48 -18.91
C ASN A 14 3.89 -18.48 -17.91
N GLU A 15 4.71 -17.63 -17.29
CA GLU A 15 4.28 -16.62 -16.34
C GLU A 15 4.42 -15.22 -16.95
N GLN A 16 3.45 -14.34 -16.68
CA GLN A 16 3.40 -13.03 -17.33
C GLN A 16 3.87 -11.89 -16.42
N ASP A 17 3.30 -11.79 -15.22
CA ASP A 17 3.59 -10.72 -14.26
C ASP A 17 3.96 -11.24 -12.86
N PHE A 18 3.56 -12.46 -12.53
CA PHE A 18 3.73 -13.03 -11.20
C PHE A 18 4.15 -14.49 -11.28
N HIS A 19 5.05 -14.90 -10.39
CA HIS A 19 5.12 -16.31 -10.01
C HIS A 19 3.83 -16.71 -9.31
N ALA A 20 3.39 -17.96 -9.51
CA ALA A 20 2.19 -18.46 -8.82
C ALA A 20 2.29 -18.37 -7.29
N SER A 21 3.50 -18.59 -6.74
CA SER A 21 3.79 -18.46 -5.31
C SER A 21 3.72 -17.00 -4.84
N CYS A 22 4.25 -16.06 -5.64
CA CYS A 22 4.20 -14.62 -5.37
C CYS A 22 2.76 -14.10 -5.37
N SER A 23 1.97 -14.47 -6.40
CA SER A 23 0.54 -14.16 -6.45
C SER A 23 -0.20 -14.70 -5.21
N LYS A 24 0.11 -15.93 -4.78
CA LYS A 24 -0.52 -16.50 -3.58
C LYS A 24 -0.18 -15.73 -2.30
N LYS A 25 1.05 -15.22 -2.17
CA LYS A 25 1.48 -14.43 -1.01
C LYS A 25 0.72 -13.12 -0.90
N ILE A 26 0.63 -12.36 -2.00
CA ILE A 26 0.00 -11.03 -2.00
C ILE A 26 -1.52 -11.13 -2.13
N PHE A 27 -2.04 -11.90 -3.09
CA PHE A 27 -3.47 -11.97 -3.45
C PHE A 27 -4.24 -13.14 -2.81
N GLY A 28 -3.55 -14.12 -2.22
CA GLY A 28 -4.18 -15.30 -1.62
C GLY A 28 -4.52 -16.43 -2.60
N GLN A 29 -4.21 -16.26 -3.88
CA GLN A 29 -4.53 -17.20 -4.97
C GLN A 29 -3.37 -17.29 -5.98
N PRO A 30 -3.18 -18.43 -6.67
CA PRO A 30 -2.03 -18.64 -7.57
C PRO A 30 -2.06 -17.78 -8.83
N THR A 31 -3.24 -17.35 -9.27
CA THR A 31 -3.40 -16.47 -10.44
C THR A 31 -3.68 -15.05 -9.98
N ALA A 32 -2.89 -14.08 -10.45
CA ALA A 32 -3.08 -12.69 -10.07
C ALA A 32 -4.46 -12.19 -10.54
N PRO A 33 -5.23 -11.48 -9.69
CA PRO A 33 -6.48 -10.88 -10.12
C PRO A 33 -6.24 -9.83 -11.20
N VAL A 34 -7.10 -9.78 -12.20
CA VAL A 34 -7.07 -8.73 -13.23
C VAL A 34 -7.52 -7.41 -12.62
N LEU A 35 -6.83 -6.32 -12.97
CA LEU A 35 -7.26 -4.95 -12.66
C LEU A 35 -7.81 -4.31 -13.95
N PRO A 36 -9.14 -4.34 -14.18
CA PRO A 36 -9.74 -4.01 -15.47
C PRO A 36 -10.01 -2.50 -15.62
N TYR A 37 -9.06 -1.67 -15.19
CA TYR A 37 -9.19 -0.21 -15.21
C TYR A 37 -7.95 0.41 -15.83
N SER A 38 -8.15 1.42 -16.66
CA SER A 38 -7.13 2.35 -17.13
C SER A 38 -7.09 3.60 -16.26
N GLU A 39 -6.07 4.45 -16.42
CA GLU A 39 -5.97 5.73 -15.73
C GLU A 39 -7.19 6.63 -15.96
N ALA A 40 -7.75 6.60 -17.17
CA ALA A 40 -8.94 7.36 -17.54
C ALA A 40 -10.18 6.92 -16.75
N ASP A 41 -10.26 5.65 -16.35
CA ASP A 41 -11.34 5.13 -15.51
C ASP A 41 -11.12 5.50 -14.04
N LEU A 42 -9.86 5.52 -13.58
CA LEU A 42 -9.53 5.73 -12.17
C LEU A 42 -9.67 7.19 -11.73
N GLU A 43 -9.37 8.16 -12.60
CA GLU A 43 -9.46 9.58 -12.26
C GLU A 43 -10.86 10.05 -11.81
N PRO A 44 -11.95 9.77 -12.56
CA PRO A 44 -13.30 10.14 -12.12
C PRO A 44 -13.73 9.37 -10.87
N LEU A 45 -13.37 8.09 -10.74
CA LEU A 45 -13.70 7.27 -9.57
C LEU A 45 -13.00 7.79 -8.30
N ALA A 46 -11.75 8.24 -8.42
CA ALA A 46 -11.04 8.87 -7.31
C ALA A 46 -11.73 10.18 -6.88
N LYS A 47 -12.19 11.00 -7.83
CA LYS A 47 -12.94 12.25 -7.53
C LYS A 47 -14.25 11.95 -6.81
N GLU A 48 -15.01 10.95 -7.25
CA GLU A 48 -16.26 10.54 -6.61
C GLU A 48 -16.04 10.03 -5.18
N LEU A 49 -14.99 9.23 -4.98
CA LEU A 49 -14.65 8.72 -3.65
C LEU A 49 -14.23 9.81 -2.66
N LEU A 50 -13.50 10.83 -3.13
CA LEU A 50 -13.16 12.01 -2.31
C LEU A 50 -14.42 12.77 -1.88
N GLN A 51 -15.42 12.89 -2.77
CA GLN A 51 -16.69 13.53 -2.46
C GLN A 51 -17.54 12.71 -1.48
N SER A 52 -17.44 11.37 -1.53
CA SER A 52 -18.22 10.45 -0.69
C SER A 52 -17.72 10.29 0.75
N GLN A 53 -16.65 11.00 1.17
CA GLN A 53 -15.99 10.89 2.49
C GLN A 53 -15.60 9.47 2.93
N THR A 54 -15.57 8.51 2.00
CA THR A 54 -15.26 7.09 2.27
C THR A 54 -13.75 6.82 2.08
N ALA A 55 -12.93 7.88 2.09
CA ALA A 55 -11.54 7.87 1.66
C ALA A 55 -10.56 7.45 2.76
N VAL A 56 -9.42 6.91 2.31
CA VAL A 56 -8.24 6.68 3.16
C VAL A 56 -7.46 8.01 3.22
N THR A 57 -6.73 8.32 4.29
CA THR A 57 -6.06 9.62 4.54
C THR A 57 -4.78 9.86 3.72
N GLY A 58 -4.66 10.93 2.95
CA GLY A 58 -3.43 11.25 2.20
C GLY A 58 -3.69 12.08 0.93
N VAL A 59 -2.67 12.78 0.43
CA VAL A 59 -2.80 13.71 -0.71
C VAL A 59 -2.87 12.98 -2.06
N GLN A 60 -2.26 11.80 -2.15
CA GLN A 60 -2.30 10.97 -3.37
C GLN A 60 -3.64 10.26 -3.51
N ALA A 61 -4.19 10.27 -4.73
CA ALA A 61 -5.38 9.50 -5.06
C ALA A 61 -5.18 8.02 -4.71
N LYS A 62 -6.14 7.44 -4.00
CA LYS A 62 -6.09 6.03 -3.64
C LYS A 62 -7.46 5.40 -3.59
N LEU A 63 -7.50 4.16 -4.01
CA LEU A 63 -8.74 3.42 -4.23
C LEU A 63 -8.69 2.15 -3.39
N SER A 64 -9.77 1.90 -2.67
CA SER A 64 -9.93 0.66 -1.90
C SER A 64 -10.46 -0.42 -2.85
N LEU A 65 -9.79 -1.57 -2.89
CA LEU A 65 -10.11 -2.67 -3.81
C LEU A 65 -10.49 -3.94 -3.05
N HIS A 66 -11.40 -4.71 -3.64
CA HIS A 66 -11.73 -6.06 -3.22
C HIS A 66 -11.49 -7.04 -4.38
N ILE A 67 -11.04 -8.26 -4.05
CA ILE A 67 -10.94 -9.33 -5.04
C ILE A 67 -12.31 -10.01 -5.10
N THR A 68 -13.00 -9.85 -6.21
CA THR A 68 -14.22 -10.59 -6.49
C THR A 68 -13.86 -11.85 -7.25
N SER A 69 -14.08 -13.01 -6.62
CA SER A 69 -13.99 -14.32 -7.26
C SER A 69 -15.37 -14.98 -7.20
N ASN A 70 -15.85 -15.45 -8.35
CA ASN A 70 -17.13 -16.12 -8.43
C ASN A 70 -16.86 -17.62 -8.61
N HIS A 71 -16.86 -18.39 -7.52
CA HIS A 71 -16.53 -19.83 -7.52
C HIS A 71 -17.46 -20.69 -8.41
N LYS A 72 -18.52 -20.11 -8.98
CA LYS A 72 -19.51 -20.77 -9.85
C LYS A 72 -19.30 -20.53 -11.35
N THR A 73 -18.35 -19.69 -11.75
CA THR A 73 -18.07 -19.37 -13.16
C THR A 73 -16.57 -19.37 -13.40
N ASP A 74 -16.09 -19.87 -14.54
CA ASP A 74 -14.67 -19.86 -14.98
C ASP A 74 -14.08 -18.44 -15.22
N ILE A 75 -14.72 -17.40 -14.68
CA ILE A 75 -14.27 -16.02 -14.83
C ILE A 75 -13.08 -15.81 -13.90
N ALA A 76 -11.96 -15.38 -14.49
CA ALA A 76 -10.76 -15.04 -13.75
C ALA A 76 -11.06 -14.03 -12.63
N PRO A 77 -10.47 -14.20 -11.45
CA PRO A 77 -10.67 -13.28 -10.33
C PRO A 77 -10.26 -11.87 -10.75
N ARG A 78 -11.01 -10.86 -10.31
CA ARG A 78 -10.76 -9.47 -10.67
C ARG A 78 -10.85 -8.54 -9.47
N PHE A 79 -10.14 -7.43 -9.56
CA PHE A 79 -10.31 -6.32 -8.65
C PHE A 79 -11.54 -5.51 -9.01
N THR A 80 -12.28 -5.14 -7.96
CA THR A 80 -13.40 -4.20 -8.03
C THR A 80 -13.15 -3.08 -7.04
N ILE A 81 -13.40 -1.84 -7.46
CA ILE A 81 -13.33 -0.68 -6.58
C ILE A 81 -14.50 -0.75 -5.59
N VAL A 82 -14.18 -0.56 -4.32
CA VAL A 82 -15.13 -0.59 -3.21
C VAL A 82 -14.81 0.54 -2.24
N GLY A 83 -15.73 0.88 -1.35
CA GLY A 83 -15.47 1.81 -0.25
C GLY A 83 -14.56 1.23 0.84
N LEU A 84 -14.82 1.56 2.11
CA LEU A 84 -13.97 1.21 3.28
C LEU A 84 -13.75 -0.30 3.56
N TRP A 85 -14.40 -1.19 2.79
CA TRP A 85 -14.41 -2.64 2.99
C TRP A 85 -13.38 -3.40 2.14
N GLY A 86 -12.69 -2.72 1.22
CA GLY A 86 -11.65 -3.34 0.41
C GLY A 86 -10.49 -3.89 1.24
N GLY A 87 -9.92 -4.99 0.78
CA GLY A 87 -8.75 -5.64 1.39
C GLY A 87 -7.42 -5.09 0.87
N TYR A 88 -7.46 -4.25 -0.16
CA TYR A 88 -6.28 -3.68 -0.81
C TYR A 88 -6.45 -2.18 -1.01
N ILE A 89 -5.33 -1.48 -1.10
CA ILE A 89 -5.26 -0.07 -1.47
C ILE A 89 -4.45 0.00 -2.76
N LEU A 90 -5.02 0.62 -3.79
CA LEU A 90 -4.37 0.93 -5.06
C LEU A 90 -3.96 2.40 -5.07
N LYS A 91 -2.71 2.64 -5.48
CA LYS A 91 -2.15 3.95 -5.78
C LYS A 91 -1.81 4.00 -7.28
N PRO A 92 -2.61 4.71 -8.09
CA PRO A 92 -2.41 4.78 -9.53
C PRO A 92 -1.15 5.59 -9.88
N PRO A 93 -0.61 5.43 -11.10
CA PRO A 93 0.40 6.33 -11.63
C PRO A 93 -0.17 7.75 -11.80
N THR A 94 0.73 8.72 -11.90
CA THR A 94 0.39 10.13 -12.16
C THR A 94 1.28 10.68 -13.26
N ALA A 95 0.73 11.57 -14.09
CA ALA A 95 1.50 12.25 -15.13
C ALA A 95 2.54 13.22 -14.54
N LEU A 96 2.35 13.68 -13.30
CA LEU A 96 3.24 14.65 -12.65
C LEU A 96 4.58 14.03 -12.24
N TYR A 97 4.57 12.76 -11.85
CA TYR A 97 5.73 12.06 -11.30
C TYR A 97 5.91 10.72 -12.01
N ARG A 98 6.88 10.68 -12.92
CA ARG A 98 7.24 9.47 -13.63
C ARG A 98 7.70 8.39 -12.65
N GLN A 99 7.24 7.16 -12.86
CA GLN A 99 7.62 5.98 -12.06
C GLN A 99 7.27 6.07 -10.57
N LEU A 100 6.30 6.91 -10.19
CA LEU A 100 5.91 7.05 -8.78
C LEU A 100 5.51 5.71 -8.13
N PRO A 101 4.68 4.85 -8.76
CA PRO A 101 4.40 3.52 -8.23
C PRO A 101 5.65 2.65 -8.04
N GLU A 102 6.55 2.65 -9.01
CA GLU A 102 7.77 1.85 -9.00
C GLU A 102 8.76 2.31 -7.94
N VAL A 103 8.90 3.62 -7.73
CA VAL A 103 9.73 4.18 -6.64
C VAL A 103 9.16 3.80 -5.28
N GLU A 104 7.83 3.84 -5.12
CA GLU A 104 7.18 3.41 -3.89
C GLU A 104 7.43 1.92 -3.61
N ASP A 105 7.20 1.04 -4.60
CA ASP A 105 7.44 -0.40 -4.46
C ASP A 105 8.92 -0.75 -4.22
N LEU A 106 9.84 -0.06 -4.90
CA LEU A 106 11.28 -0.24 -4.70
C LEU A 106 11.70 0.16 -3.28
N THR A 107 11.19 1.28 -2.78
CA THR A 107 11.50 1.75 -1.42
C THR A 107 11.02 0.74 -0.38
N MET A 108 9.85 0.14 -0.60
CA MET A 108 9.34 -0.92 0.27
C MET A 108 10.19 -2.19 0.22
N HIS A 109 10.67 -2.62 -0.95
CA HIS A 109 11.64 -3.72 -1.05
C HIS A 109 12.96 -3.42 -0.31
N LEU A 110 13.47 -2.19 -0.41
CA LEU A 110 14.66 -1.76 0.31
C LEU A 110 14.43 -1.81 1.84
N ALA A 111 13.23 -1.46 2.31
CA ALA A 111 12.86 -1.56 3.72
C ALA A 111 12.85 -3.02 4.19
N GLU A 112 12.31 -3.95 3.38
CA GLU A 112 12.35 -5.39 3.69
C GLU A 112 13.78 -5.93 3.78
N LEU A 113 14.68 -5.51 2.86
CA LEU A 113 16.11 -5.86 2.92
C LEU A 113 16.79 -5.31 4.18
N ALA A 114 16.38 -4.13 4.64
CA ALA A 114 16.79 -3.55 5.92
C ALA A 114 16.10 -4.18 7.14
N LYS A 115 15.25 -5.20 6.94
CA LYS A 115 14.46 -5.89 7.98
C LYS A 115 13.42 -5.02 8.67
N ILE A 116 13.05 -3.90 8.07
CA ILE A 116 11.94 -3.06 8.51
C ILE A 116 10.62 -3.74 8.12
N LYS A 117 9.67 -3.78 9.05
CA LYS A 117 8.36 -4.37 8.80
C LYS A 117 7.58 -3.48 7.81
N THR A 118 7.16 -4.06 6.70
CA THR A 118 6.37 -3.42 5.65
C THR A 118 4.94 -3.99 5.61
N ALA A 119 4.00 -3.22 5.06
CA ALA A 119 2.74 -3.79 4.60
C ALA A 119 3.00 -4.63 3.34
N PRO A 120 2.32 -5.78 3.13
CA PRO A 120 2.48 -6.54 1.90
C PRO A 120 2.18 -5.66 0.69
N HIS A 121 3.13 -5.54 -0.23
CA HIS A 121 3.07 -4.63 -1.36
C HIS A 121 3.43 -5.36 -2.66
N SER A 122 3.13 -4.73 -3.78
CA SER A 122 3.46 -5.19 -5.12
C SER A 122 3.20 -4.08 -6.13
N LEU A 123 3.77 -4.22 -7.33
CA LEU A 123 3.24 -3.57 -8.52
C LEU A 123 2.12 -4.41 -9.14
N ILE A 124 1.21 -3.75 -9.87
CA ILE A 124 0.17 -4.39 -10.68
C ILE A 124 -0.04 -3.59 -11.97
N ARG A 125 -0.36 -4.26 -13.07
CA ARG A 125 -0.68 -3.58 -14.33
C ARG A 125 -2.13 -3.10 -14.36
N LEU A 126 -2.31 -1.87 -14.79
CA LEU A 126 -3.57 -1.34 -15.30
C LEU A 126 -3.90 -1.96 -16.66
N GLN A 127 -5.13 -1.77 -17.13
CA GLN A 127 -5.54 -2.20 -18.46
C GLN A 127 -4.71 -1.57 -19.58
N SER A 128 -4.18 -0.36 -19.35
CA SER A 128 -3.27 0.34 -20.26
C SER A 128 -1.87 -0.29 -20.33
N GLY A 129 -1.52 -1.19 -19.41
CA GLY A 129 -0.20 -1.80 -19.27
C GLY A 129 0.76 -1.03 -18.34
N ASN A 130 0.42 0.20 -17.97
CA ASN A 130 1.14 0.98 -16.97
C ASN A 130 1.03 0.37 -15.58
N LEU A 131 2.01 0.65 -14.75
CA LEU A 131 2.10 0.10 -13.40
C LEU A 131 1.39 1.00 -12.39
N ALA A 132 0.74 0.35 -11.43
CA ALA A 132 0.20 0.96 -10.22
C ALA A 132 0.77 0.22 -9.01
N TYR A 133 0.83 0.91 -7.87
CA TYR A 133 1.26 0.33 -6.62
C TYR A 133 0.03 -0.23 -5.91
N ILE A 134 0.13 -1.46 -5.40
CA ILE A 134 -0.93 -2.10 -4.65
C ILE A 134 -0.39 -2.65 -3.34
N THR A 135 -1.09 -2.38 -2.25
CA THR A 135 -0.77 -2.93 -0.93
C THR A 135 -1.98 -3.62 -0.31
N ARG A 136 -1.74 -4.71 0.41
CA ARG A 136 -2.77 -5.38 1.20
C ARG A 136 -2.91 -4.68 2.54
N ARG A 137 -4.14 -4.33 2.90
CA ARG A 137 -4.45 -3.71 4.18
C ARG A 137 -4.09 -4.61 5.35
N ILE A 138 -3.36 -4.07 6.32
CA ILE A 138 -2.96 -4.77 7.54
C ILE A 138 -3.96 -4.56 8.69
N ASP A 139 -4.86 -3.57 8.57
CA ASP A 139 -5.97 -3.32 9.48
C ASP A 139 -7.21 -4.19 9.18
N ARG A 140 -7.04 -5.26 8.40
CA ARG A 140 -8.08 -6.20 7.98
C ARG A 140 -7.60 -7.62 8.21
N ILE A 141 -8.38 -8.40 8.95
CA ILE A 141 -8.19 -9.83 9.16
C ILE A 141 -9.49 -10.59 8.84
N LYS A 142 -9.41 -11.93 8.74
CA LYS A 142 -10.60 -12.77 8.48
C LYS A 142 -11.74 -12.55 9.48
N LYS A 143 -11.41 -12.18 10.72
CA LYS A 143 -12.38 -11.94 11.81
C LYS A 143 -12.96 -10.54 11.82
N GLY A 144 -12.48 -9.61 11.00
CA GLY A 144 -12.96 -8.22 10.96
C GLY A 144 -11.84 -7.19 10.84
N LYS A 145 -12.14 -5.97 11.28
CA LYS A 145 -11.22 -4.83 11.27
C LYS A 145 -10.38 -4.82 12.54
N LEU A 146 -9.11 -4.44 12.41
CA LEU A 146 -8.26 -4.11 13.56
C LEU A 146 -8.33 -2.60 13.80
N ALA A 147 -8.35 -2.18 15.07
CA ALA A 147 -8.16 -0.78 15.41
C ALA A 147 -6.75 -0.35 15.01
N MET A 148 -6.64 0.76 14.29
CA MET A 148 -5.39 1.32 13.81
C MET A 148 -5.57 2.84 13.77
N GLU A 149 -4.59 3.55 14.33
CA GLU A 149 -4.57 5.01 14.42
C GLU A 149 -3.24 5.52 13.87
N ASP A 150 -3.24 6.73 13.31
CA ASP A 150 -2.03 7.46 12.89
C ASP A 150 -1.48 8.34 14.03
N MET A 151 -0.31 8.98 13.85
CA MET A 151 0.26 9.79 14.91
C MET A 151 -0.48 11.12 15.09
N CYS A 152 -1.19 11.63 14.07
CA CYS A 152 -2.13 12.75 14.28
C CYS A 152 -3.17 12.37 15.35
N GLN A 153 -3.82 11.22 15.22
CA GLN A 153 -4.82 10.76 16.18
C GLN A 153 -4.23 10.50 17.57
N ILE A 154 -3.10 9.78 17.66
CA ILE A 154 -2.45 9.46 18.94
C ILE A 154 -1.97 10.72 19.67
N THR A 155 -1.56 11.75 18.92
CA THR A 155 -1.10 13.03 19.47
C THR A 155 -2.19 14.09 19.55
N GLU A 156 -3.45 13.72 19.31
CA GLU A 156 -4.63 14.59 19.37
C GLU A 156 -4.52 15.82 18.47
N ARG A 157 -3.93 15.65 17.28
CA ARG A 157 -3.74 16.69 16.27
C ARG A 157 -4.69 16.52 15.10
N LEU A 158 -5.08 17.66 14.52
CA LEU A 158 -5.86 17.68 13.29
C LEU A 158 -4.99 17.21 12.11
N THR A 159 -5.62 16.65 11.07
CA THR A 159 -4.90 16.18 9.87
C THR A 159 -4.17 17.30 9.14
N GLU A 160 -4.63 18.55 9.24
CA GLU A 160 -3.94 19.72 8.70
C GLU A 160 -2.59 20.00 9.37
N ASP A 161 -2.43 19.55 10.62
CA ASP A 161 -1.21 19.69 11.41
C ASP A 161 -0.24 18.51 11.23
N LYS A 162 -0.47 17.63 10.25
CA LYS A 162 0.37 16.44 10.02
C LYS A 162 1.87 16.76 9.86
N TYR A 163 2.18 17.93 9.32
CA TYR A 163 3.56 18.43 9.16
C TYR A 163 4.10 19.21 10.37
N GLN A 164 3.26 19.52 11.35
CA GLN A 164 3.65 20.32 12.53
C GLN A 164 4.17 19.45 13.69
N GLY A 165 4.59 18.22 13.40
CA GLY A 165 5.17 17.29 14.37
C GLY A 165 6.70 17.29 14.36
N SER A 166 7.30 16.65 15.37
CA SER A 166 8.73 16.30 15.37
C SER A 166 8.94 14.82 15.68
N TYR A 167 10.06 14.26 15.21
CA TYR A 167 10.40 12.87 15.55
C TYR A 167 10.60 12.67 17.06
N GLU A 168 11.02 13.70 17.80
CA GLU A 168 11.07 13.67 19.27
C GLU A 168 9.67 13.51 19.87
N GLN A 169 8.66 14.23 19.33
CA GLN A 169 7.27 14.10 19.78
C GLN A 169 6.72 12.70 19.52
N ILE A 170 6.99 12.14 18.33
CA ILE A 170 6.60 10.75 18.01
C ILE A 170 7.29 9.76 18.97
N GLY A 171 8.59 9.93 19.23
CA GLY A 171 9.33 9.12 20.20
C GLY A 171 8.70 9.16 21.61
N LYS A 172 8.33 10.36 22.09
CA LYS A 172 7.62 10.51 23.38
C LYS A 172 6.25 9.85 23.38
N ALA A 173 5.51 9.93 22.27
CA ALA A 173 4.22 9.25 22.12
C ALA A 173 4.37 7.73 22.17
N ILE A 174 5.36 7.16 21.46
CA ILE A 174 5.70 5.73 21.52
C ILE A 174 6.05 5.32 22.95
N GLN A 175 6.91 6.09 23.63
CA GLN A 175 7.31 5.78 25.01
C GLN A 175 6.12 5.76 25.97
N LYS A 176 5.13 6.63 25.76
CA LYS A 176 3.94 6.77 26.60
C LYS A 176 2.88 5.70 26.33
N HIS A 177 2.65 5.36 25.06
CA HIS A 177 1.48 4.57 24.64
C HIS A 177 1.80 3.13 24.21
N SER A 178 3.05 2.82 23.86
CA SER A 178 3.42 1.46 23.46
C SER A 178 3.44 0.48 24.63
N VAL A 179 3.02 -0.75 24.37
CA VAL A 179 3.17 -1.90 25.28
C VAL A 179 4.64 -2.34 25.41
N ASN A 180 5.47 -2.06 24.41
CA ASN A 180 6.90 -2.38 24.39
C ASN A 180 7.75 -1.19 23.93
N PRO A 181 7.82 -0.12 24.73
CA PRO A 181 8.38 1.16 24.31
C PRO A 181 9.85 1.09 23.94
N GLY A 182 10.65 0.24 24.58
CA GLY A 182 12.08 0.10 24.28
C GLY A 182 12.34 -0.40 22.87
N LEU A 183 11.68 -1.50 22.46
CA LEU A 183 11.84 -2.04 21.11
C LEU A 183 11.19 -1.14 20.06
N ASP A 184 10.05 -0.53 20.35
CA ASP A 184 9.35 0.32 19.38
C ASP A 184 10.07 1.65 19.13
N LEU A 185 10.78 2.19 20.13
CA LEU A 185 11.68 3.33 19.93
C LEU A 185 12.86 2.99 19.00
N VAL A 186 13.43 1.78 19.14
CA VAL A 186 14.49 1.32 18.23
C VAL A 186 13.95 1.18 16.81
N ASN A 187 12.80 0.50 16.64
CA ASN A 187 12.15 0.35 15.34
C ASN A 187 11.85 1.71 14.69
N PHE A 188 11.36 2.68 15.48
CA PHE A 188 11.07 4.02 14.98
C PHE A 188 12.34 4.76 14.56
N PHE A 189 13.42 4.68 15.34
CA PHE A 189 14.69 5.30 14.97
C PHE A 189 15.29 4.69 13.69
N GLU A 190 15.23 3.36 13.56
CA GLU A 190 15.63 2.67 12.32
C GLU A 190 14.82 3.14 11.11
N LEU A 191 13.50 3.36 11.28
CA LEU A 191 12.63 3.90 10.23
C LEU A 191 12.97 5.36 9.87
N VAL A 192 13.30 6.21 10.85
CA VAL A 192 13.75 7.58 10.61
C VAL A 192 15.06 7.58 9.82
N LEU A 193 16.03 6.77 10.22
CA LEU A 193 17.30 6.62 9.51
C LEU A 193 17.10 6.10 8.08
N PHE A 194 16.23 5.10 7.91
CA PHE A 194 15.90 4.56 6.59
C PHE A 194 15.23 5.60 5.69
N SER A 195 14.30 6.39 6.23
CA SER A 195 13.65 7.47 5.49
C SER A 195 14.65 8.54 5.05
N PHE A 196 15.63 8.87 5.90
CA PHE A 196 16.73 9.76 5.52
C PHE A 196 17.57 9.18 4.38
N LEU A 197 17.96 7.90 4.46
CA LEU A 197 18.79 7.24 3.45
C LEU A 197 18.10 7.08 2.09
N THR A 198 16.79 6.87 2.09
CA THR A 198 15.98 6.73 0.86
C THR A 198 15.45 8.07 0.33
N GLY A 199 15.69 9.18 1.04
CA GLY A 199 15.21 10.51 0.64
C GLY A 199 13.70 10.68 0.79
N ASN A 200 13.06 9.93 1.69
CA ASN A 200 11.65 10.11 2.02
C ASN A 200 11.45 11.37 2.88
N ALA A 201 11.18 12.48 2.21
CA ALA A 201 10.92 13.78 2.85
C ALA A 201 9.46 13.97 3.32
N ASP A 202 8.59 12.97 3.18
CA ASP A 202 7.16 13.06 3.50
C ASP A 202 6.74 12.10 4.64
N MET A 203 7.68 11.71 5.51
CA MET A 203 7.42 10.91 6.72
C MET A 203 6.84 11.80 7.85
N HIS A 204 5.58 12.21 7.69
CA HIS A 204 4.84 13.06 8.62
C HIS A 204 4.11 12.24 9.72
N LEU A 205 3.31 12.92 10.58
CA LEU A 205 2.46 12.29 11.60
C LEU A 205 1.39 11.38 11.01
#